data_AF-W0LKF3-F1
#
_entry.id   AF-W0LKF3-F1
#
_cell.length_a   1.000
_cell.length_b   1.000
_cell.length_c   1.000
_cell.angle_alpha   90.00
_cell.angle_beta   90.00
_cell.angle_gamma   90.00
#
_symmetry.space_group_name_H-M   'P 1'
#
loop_
_entity.id
_entity.type
_entity.pdbx_description
1 polymer ?
#
loop_
_entity_poly.entity_id
_entity_poly.type
_entity_poly.pdbx_seq_one_letter_code
_entity_poly.pdbx_strand_id
1 'polypeptide(L)'
;MKVKVWNDRLDILSTSTTTPNIIYGSGWVTVNISTANNGAYPGLFIRHREYHTSGMVDLLSWAFPNKTGSCYTGASIETNPPDTIEPIDKLEPPEPEFKLNSAVWELNTVDVEDLPDVAAVGNGYQATIKNIASNNFCVSYATAGVKDKAYALSVTNSASQQGGRNLFMMQNGSSQLPYNLQLSSNDGVTGNDFDFPTATAKYINLSQAASSVDKRSEMCWTPKINLFKNASTSEGMHSETLNFIITPKA
;
A
#
# COMPACT_ATOMS: atom_id res chain seq x y z
N MET A 1 -29.22 6.38 4.92
CA MET A 1 -30.33 6.30 3.92
C MET A 1 -31.54 7.05 4.45
N LYS A 2 -32.38 7.68 3.60
CA LYS A 2 -33.61 8.37 4.00
C LYS A 2 -34.85 7.56 3.54
N VAL A 3 -35.77 7.24 4.46
CA VAL A 3 -37.04 6.54 4.20
C VAL A 3 -38.20 7.48 4.51
N LYS A 4 -39.15 7.69 3.59
CA LYS A 4 -40.31 8.55 3.83
C LYS A 4 -41.44 7.73 4.45
N VAL A 5 -41.90 8.13 5.63
CA VAL A 5 -43.05 7.53 6.31
C VAL A 5 -44.25 8.46 6.12
N TRP A 6 -45.36 7.91 5.64
CA TRP A 6 -46.61 8.63 5.41
C TRP A 6 -47.67 8.17 6.42
N ASN A 7 -47.98 9.01 7.41
CA ASN A 7 -49.08 8.84 8.38
C ASN A 7 -49.19 7.50 9.14
N ASP A 8 -48.18 6.63 9.08
CA ASP A 8 -48.22 5.29 9.65
C ASP A 8 -47.02 4.98 10.57
N ARG A 9 -47.17 3.86 11.26
CA ARG A 9 -46.24 3.26 12.23
C ARG A 9 -45.08 2.57 11.50
N LEU A 10 -43.83 2.92 11.81
CA LEU A 10 -42.64 2.18 11.37
C LEU A 10 -42.11 1.29 12.51
N ASP A 11 -42.15 -0.03 12.31
CA ASP A 11 -41.56 -1.02 13.23
C ASP A 11 -40.14 -1.37 12.78
N ILE A 12 -39.14 -1.11 13.63
CA ILE A 12 -37.74 -1.50 13.39
C ILE A 12 -37.41 -2.68 14.33
N LEU A 13 -37.12 -3.84 13.73
CA LEU A 13 -36.76 -5.07 14.42
C LEU A 13 -35.27 -5.38 14.15
N SER A 14 -34.51 -5.70 15.20
CA SER A 14 -33.22 -6.39 15.04
C SER A 14 -33.44 -7.90 15.23
N THR A 15 -32.59 -8.72 14.63
CA THR A 15 -32.63 -10.19 14.80
C THR A 15 -32.47 -10.67 16.25
N SER A 16 -32.05 -9.77 17.15
CA SER A 16 -31.86 -10.01 18.58
C SER A 16 -32.96 -9.45 19.48
N THR A 17 -33.96 -8.74 18.95
CA THR A 17 -35.02 -8.10 19.74
C THR A 17 -36.40 -8.56 19.31
N THR A 18 -37.21 -8.98 20.28
CA THR A 18 -38.61 -9.40 20.06
C THR A 18 -39.60 -8.25 20.20
N THR A 19 -39.15 -7.09 20.69
CA THR A 19 -39.95 -5.88 20.83
C THR A 19 -39.49 -4.85 19.80
N PRO A 20 -40.33 -4.48 18.82
CA PRO A 20 -39.95 -3.51 17.80
C PRO A 20 -39.75 -2.13 18.42
N ASN A 21 -38.75 -1.39 17.92
CA ASN A 21 -38.69 0.05 18.15
C ASN A 21 -39.70 0.73 17.22
N ILE A 22 -40.65 1.45 17.80
CA ILE A 22 -41.76 2.05 17.07
C ILE A 22 -41.51 3.55 16.87
N ILE A 23 -41.50 4.00 15.62
CA ILE A 23 -41.44 5.42 15.27
C ILE A 23 -42.82 5.86 14.79
N TYR A 24 -43.37 6.91 15.40
CA TYR A 24 -44.63 7.54 15.02
C TYR A 24 -44.36 8.90 14.39
N GLY A 25 -44.94 9.17 13.21
CA GLY A 25 -44.94 10.52 12.61
C GLY A 25 -45.02 10.52 11.08
N SER A 26 -45.17 11.71 10.51
CA SER A 26 -45.08 11.97 9.07
C SER A 26 -43.75 12.66 8.77
N GLY A 27 -42.82 11.97 8.10
CA GLY A 27 -41.48 12.49 7.89
C GLY A 27 -40.48 11.50 7.31
N TRP A 28 -39.26 11.99 7.04
CA TRP A 28 -38.15 11.14 6.62
C TRP A 28 -37.41 10.58 7.82
N VAL A 29 -37.33 9.26 7.93
CA VAL A 29 -36.48 8.55 8.90
C VAL A 29 -35.13 8.30 8.27
N THR A 30 -34.05 8.65 8.98
CA THR A 30 -32.69 8.33 8.54
C THR A 30 -32.18 7.12 9.30
N VAL A 31 -31.84 6.06 8.57
CA VAL A 31 -31.18 4.87 9.12
C VAL A 31 -29.69 4.98 8.84
N ASN A 32 -28.90 4.95 9.91
CA ASN A 32 -27.44 4.87 9.89
C ASN A 32 -27.03 3.48 10.37
N ILE A 33 -26.24 2.77 9.57
CA ILE A 33 -25.72 1.45 9.91
C ILE A 33 -24.21 1.62 10.15
N SER A 34 -23.74 1.16 11.31
CA SER A 34 -22.32 1.00 11.61
C SER A 34 -22.06 -0.47 11.87
N THR A 35 -21.14 -1.08 11.12
CA THR A 35 -20.69 -2.45 11.39
C THR A 35 -19.51 -2.41 12.35
N ALA A 36 -19.59 -3.14 13.46
CA ALA A 36 -18.43 -3.39 14.29
C ALA A 36 -17.59 -4.52 13.67
N ASN A 37 -16.29 -4.29 13.48
CA ASN A 37 -15.26 -5.26 13.09
C ASN A 37 -15.32 -5.81 11.64
N ASN A 38 -14.82 -5.02 10.67
CA ASN A 38 -14.32 -5.41 9.34
C ASN A 38 -14.72 -6.80 8.80
N GLY A 39 -15.83 -6.87 8.06
CA GLY A 39 -16.06 -8.01 7.17
C GLY A 39 -17.52 -8.34 6.84
N ALA A 40 -18.48 -7.85 7.62
CA ALA A 40 -19.88 -7.97 7.25
C ALA A 40 -20.26 -6.81 6.31
N TYR A 41 -20.41 -7.07 5.02
CA TYR A 41 -21.03 -6.14 4.07
C TYR A 41 -22.51 -5.96 4.49
N PRO A 42 -22.97 -4.81 5.00
CA PRO A 42 -24.35 -4.70 5.40
C PRO A 42 -25.20 -4.47 4.14
N GLY A 43 -25.60 -5.55 3.48
CA GLY A 43 -26.85 -5.54 2.73
C GLY A 43 -27.97 -5.36 3.76
N LEU A 44 -28.60 -4.19 3.80
CA LEU A 44 -29.77 -3.98 4.64
C LEU A 44 -30.99 -4.53 3.91
N PHE A 45 -31.62 -5.56 4.47
CA PHE A 45 -32.96 -5.98 4.08
C PHE A 45 -33.98 -5.16 4.89
N ILE A 46 -34.88 -4.48 4.18
CA ILE A 46 -35.97 -3.70 4.75
C ILE A 46 -37.26 -4.39 4.34
N ARG A 47 -38.06 -4.79 5.32
CA ARG A 47 -39.46 -5.13 5.12
C ARG A 47 -40.32 -4.00 5.69
N HIS A 48 -41.05 -3.33 4.81
CA HIS A 48 -42.03 -2.31 5.14
C HIS A 48 -43.44 -2.89 5.01
N ARG A 49 -44.32 -2.61 5.97
CA ARG A 49 -45.73 -2.99 5.92
C ARG A 49 -46.58 -1.76 5.94
N GLU A 50 -47.42 -1.63 4.92
CA GLU A 50 -48.46 -0.61 4.88
C GLU A 50 -49.80 -1.26 5.26
N TYR A 51 -50.47 -0.65 6.23
CA TYR A 51 -51.79 -1.08 6.67
C TYR A 51 -52.84 -0.15 6.07
N HIS A 52 -53.47 -0.57 4.97
CA HIS A 52 -54.55 0.17 4.33
C HIS A 52 -55.91 -0.34 4.81
N THR A 53 -56.93 0.50 4.76
CA THR A 53 -58.32 0.09 5.07
C THR A 53 -58.84 -1.02 4.15
N SER A 54 -58.23 -1.18 2.97
CA SER A 54 -58.55 -2.20 1.97
C SER A 54 -57.70 -3.49 2.09
N GLY A 55 -56.76 -3.56 3.03
CA GLY A 55 -55.85 -4.71 3.20
C GLY A 55 -54.42 -4.31 3.51
N MET A 56 -53.55 -5.31 3.68
CA MET A 56 -52.14 -5.12 4.03
C MET A 56 -51.25 -5.27 2.80
N VAL A 57 -50.26 -4.38 2.64
CA VAL A 57 -49.25 -4.45 1.58
C VAL A 57 -47.86 -4.60 2.21
N ASP A 58 -47.14 -5.65 1.84
CA ASP A 58 -45.72 -5.84 2.16
C ASP A 58 -44.85 -5.26 1.03
N LEU A 59 -43.92 -4.37 1.37
CA LEU A 59 -42.89 -3.83 0.47
C LEU A 59 -41.52 -4.27 0.97
N LEU A 60 -40.78 -4.95 0.10
CA LEU A 60 -39.41 -5.40 0.39
C LEU A 60 -38.41 -4.49 -0.31
N SER A 61 -37.31 -4.16 0.37
CA SER A 61 -36.23 -3.36 -0.20
C SER A 61 -34.84 -3.78 0.27
N TRP A 62 -33.87 -3.69 -0.62
CA TRP A 62 -32.45 -3.88 -0.30
C TRP A 62 -31.71 -2.54 -0.41
N ALA A 63 -30.81 -2.28 0.54
CA ALA A 63 -29.87 -1.17 0.48
C ALA A 63 -28.42 -1.63 0.67
N PHE A 64 -27.53 -1.09 -0.17
CA PHE A 64 -26.11 -1.39 -0.17
C PHE A 64 -25.30 -0.11 0.02
N PRO A 65 -24.22 -0.12 0.81
CA PRO A 65 -23.30 1.01 0.90
C PRO A 65 -22.73 1.37 -0.48
N ASN A 66 -22.51 2.67 -0.74
CA ASN A 66 -21.87 3.22 -1.95
C ASN A 66 -22.60 3.05 -3.30
N LYS A 67 -23.83 2.52 -3.34
CA LYS A 67 -24.72 2.68 -4.51
C LYS A 67 -25.55 3.95 -4.36
N THR A 68 -25.16 5.02 -5.06
CA THR A 68 -25.97 6.23 -5.21
C THR A 68 -27.16 5.95 -6.13
N GLY A 69 -28.39 6.06 -5.60
CA GLY A 69 -29.58 6.27 -6.44
C GLY A 69 -30.73 5.25 -6.37
N SER A 70 -30.57 4.05 -5.81
CA SER A 70 -31.69 3.07 -5.84
C SER A 70 -31.70 2.14 -4.64
N CYS A 71 -32.70 2.28 -3.78
CA CYS A 71 -33.21 1.13 -3.04
C CYS A 71 -33.91 0.23 -4.08
N TYR A 72 -33.58 -1.06 -4.11
CA TYR A 72 -34.31 -1.98 -4.99
C TYR A 72 -35.68 -2.22 -4.38
N THR A 73 -36.75 -1.68 -4.98
CA THR A 73 -38.14 -1.81 -4.49
C THR A 73 -38.97 -2.68 -5.43
N GLY A 74 -39.71 -3.67 -4.93
CA GLY A 74 -40.60 -4.49 -5.75
C GLY A 74 -41.26 -5.63 -4.99
N ALA A 75 -42.51 -5.96 -5.33
CA ALA A 75 -43.31 -7.02 -4.69
C ALA A 75 -42.82 -8.45 -5.01
N SER A 76 -41.88 -8.62 -5.95
CA SER A 76 -41.35 -9.92 -6.42
C SER A 76 -39.89 -10.17 -6.03
N ILE A 77 -39.36 -9.45 -5.05
CA ILE A 77 -37.93 -9.48 -4.66
C ILE A 77 -37.55 -10.69 -3.77
N GLU A 78 -38.50 -11.59 -3.47
CA GLU A 78 -38.24 -12.73 -2.57
C GLU A 78 -37.14 -13.70 -3.01
N THR A 79 -36.69 -13.72 -4.27
CA THR A 79 -35.81 -14.81 -4.72
C THR A 79 -34.38 -14.44 -5.09
N ASN A 80 -34.06 -13.22 -5.54
CA ASN A 80 -32.70 -12.94 -6.03
C ASN A 80 -32.16 -11.58 -5.52
N PRO A 81 -31.20 -11.57 -4.57
CA PRO A 81 -30.33 -10.40 -4.40
C PRO A 81 -29.64 -10.07 -5.74
N PRO A 82 -29.26 -8.80 -6.03
CA PRO A 82 -28.57 -8.47 -7.27
C PRO A 82 -27.35 -9.39 -7.47
N ASP A 83 -27.25 -9.99 -8.66
CA ASP A 83 -26.43 -11.18 -8.94
C ASP A 83 -24.92 -11.03 -8.72
N THR A 84 -24.41 -9.86 -8.35
CA THR A 84 -23.00 -9.69 -7.97
C THR A 84 -22.84 -8.51 -7.02
N ILE A 85 -22.71 -8.81 -5.73
CA ILE A 85 -22.12 -7.88 -4.77
C ILE A 85 -20.63 -7.81 -5.09
N GLU A 86 -20.08 -6.60 -5.21
CA GLU A 86 -18.64 -6.45 -5.41
C GLU A 86 -17.87 -7.04 -4.22
N PRO A 87 -16.85 -7.89 -4.44
CA PRO A 87 -16.07 -8.47 -3.35
C PRO A 87 -15.51 -7.41 -2.41
N ILE A 88 -15.41 -7.71 -1.11
CA ILE A 88 -14.88 -6.76 -0.11
C ILE A 88 -13.47 -6.27 -0.48
N ASP A 89 -12.65 -7.11 -1.12
CA ASP A 89 -11.32 -6.77 -1.63
C ASP A 89 -11.35 -5.69 -2.73
N LYS A 90 -12.52 -5.39 -3.31
CA LYS A 90 -12.70 -4.21 -4.17
C LYS A 90 -12.93 -2.93 -3.38
N LEU A 91 -13.42 -3.00 -2.14
CA LEU A 91 -13.70 -1.83 -1.29
C LEU A 91 -12.55 -1.57 -0.31
N GLU A 92 -12.02 -2.63 0.30
CA GLU A 92 -10.86 -2.64 1.18
C GLU A 92 -9.87 -3.68 0.66
N PRO A 93 -9.08 -3.33 -0.38
CA PRO A 93 -8.08 -4.26 -0.90
C PRO A 93 -7.09 -4.62 0.21
N PRO A 94 -6.72 -5.91 0.35
CA PRO A 94 -5.72 -6.34 1.33
C PRO A 94 -4.40 -5.61 1.07
N GLU A 95 -3.61 -5.34 2.11
CA GLU A 95 -2.29 -4.73 1.89
C GLU A 95 -1.43 -5.62 0.96
N PRO A 96 -0.68 -5.02 0.04
CA PRO A 96 0.16 -5.78 -0.86
C PRO A 96 1.25 -6.50 -0.06
N GLU A 97 1.28 -7.82 -0.17
CA GLU A 97 2.40 -8.61 0.35
C GLU A 97 3.63 -8.35 -0.52
N PHE A 98 4.73 -7.86 0.07
CA PHE A 98 5.99 -7.64 -0.63
C PHE A 98 6.98 -8.79 -0.40
N LYS A 99 7.73 -9.15 -1.45
CA LYS A 99 8.83 -10.11 -1.38
C LYS A 99 10.06 -9.55 -2.08
N LEU A 100 11.20 -9.64 -1.40
CA LEU A 100 12.51 -9.35 -1.97
C LEU A 100 13.04 -10.60 -2.67
N ASN A 101 13.39 -10.51 -3.95
CA ASN A 101 13.77 -11.69 -4.73
C ASN A 101 15.26 -12.04 -4.63
N SER A 102 16.17 -11.06 -4.54
CA SER A 102 17.58 -11.23 -4.17
C SER A 102 18.28 -9.86 -4.22
N ALA A 103 19.24 -9.58 -3.33
CA ALA A 103 20.16 -8.46 -3.45
C ALA A 103 21.40 -8.68 -2.56
N VAL A 104 22.39 -9.42 -3.05
CA VAL A 104 23.75 -9.38 -2.49
C VAL A 104 24.64 -8.70 -3.52
N TRP A 105 25.23 -7.57 -3.14
CA TRP A 105 26.12 -6.81 -4.02
C TRP A 105 27.56 -6.98 -3.57
N GLU A 106 28.28 -7.84 -4.29
CA GLU A 106 29.71 -7.98 -4.12
C GLU A 106 30.43 -6.97 -5.02
N LEU A 107 31.24 -6.10 -4.41
CA LEU A 107 32.03 -5.12 -5.14
C LEU A 107 33.34 -5.74 -5.61
N ASN A 108 33.83 -5.32 -6.78
CA ASN A 108 35.20 -5.60 -7.18
C ASN A 108 36.19 -4.88 -6.28
N THR A 109 37.39 -5.44 -6.18
CA THR A 109 38.50 -4.81 -5.46
C THR A 109 38.84 -3.46 -6.08
N VAL A 110 39.15 -2.49 -5.23
CA VAL A 110 39.57 -1.14 -5.59
C VAL A 110 40.77 -0.77 -4.73
N ASP A 111 41.68 0.03 -5.28
CA ASP A 111 42.78 0.59 -4.49
C ASP A 111 42.23 1.69 -3.55
N VAL A 112 42.65 1.67 -2.29
CA VAL A 112 42.26 2.70 -1.32
C VAL A 112 42.83 4.06 -1.72
N GLU A 113 43.95 4.10 -2.45
CA GLU A 113 44.54 5.33 -2.96
C GLU A 113 43.63 6.01 -3.99
N ASP A 114 42.92 5.23 -4.82
CA ASP A 114 42.00 5.69 -5.85
C ASP A 114 40.70 6.29 -5.29
N LEU A 115 40.37 5.99 -4.03
CA LEU A 115 39.17 6.51 -3.41
C LEU A 115 39.33 8.02 -3.10
N PRO A 116 38.37 8.86 -3.48
CA PRO A 116 38.38 10.27 -3.12
C PRO A 116 38.09 10.45 -1.64
N ASP A 117 38.76 11.41 -1.00
CA ASP A 117 38.45 11.80 0.38
C ASP A 117 37.02 12.34 0.48
N VAL A 118 36.30 12.02 1.55
CA VAL A 118 34.93 12.49 1.80
C VAL A 118 34.78 14.02 1.77
N ALA A 119 35.83 14.76 2.13
CA ALA A 119 35.86 16.23 2.09
C ALA A 119 36.23 16.80 0.71
N ALA A 120 36.69 15.98 -0.23
CA ALA A 120 37.01 16.43 -1.58
C ALA A 120 35.74 16.80 -2.35
N VAL A 121 35.85 17.82 -3.21
CA VAL A 121 34.77 18.21 -4.13
C VAL A 121 34.69 17.19 -5.26
N GLY A 122 33.47 16.82 -5.66
CA GLY A 122 33.23 15.90 -6.78
C GLY A 122 32.38 14.69 -6.42
N ASN A 123 32.35 13.73 -7.33
CA ASN A 123 31.66 12.45 -7.15
C ASN A 123 32.55 11.45 -6.42
N GLY A 124 31.93 10.44 -5.79
CA GLY A 124 32.68 9.30 -5.26
C GLY A 124 33.24 8.41 -6.37
N TYR A 125 34.09 7.47 -6.00
CA TYR A 125 34.56 6.44 -6.91
C TYR A 125 33.43 5.46 -7.18
N GLN A 126 32.97 5.34 -8.42
CA GLN A 126 31.90 4.40 -8.77
C GLN A 126 32.43 2.96 -8.71
N ALA A 127 32.00 2.19 -7.72
CA ALA A 127 32.39 0.79 -7.58
C ALA A 127 31.79 -0.06 -8.69
N THR A 128 32.57 -1.02 -9.17
CA THR A 128 32.06 -2.06 -10.08
C THR A 128 31.46 -3.19 -9.26
N ILE A 129 30.22 -3.56 -9.55
CA ILE A 129 29.50 -4.63 -8.87
C ILE A 129 29.61 -5.92 -9.68
N LYS A 130 29.98 -7.03 -9.05
CA LYS A 130 30.06 -8.34 -9.69
C LYS A 130 28.67 -8.81 -10.12
N ASN A 131 28.58 -9.31 -11.35
CA ASN A 131 27.36 -9.86 -11.95
C ASN A 131 26.15 -8.92 -11.83
N ILE A 132 26.35 -7.61 -12.05
CA ILE A 132 25.31 -6.59 -11.89
C ILE A 132 24.02 -6.91 -12.67
N ALA A 133 24.15 -7.53 -13.86
CA ALA A 133 23.01 -7.94 -14.68
C ALA A 133 22.06 -8.94 -14.00
N SER A 134 22.55 -9.74 -13.05
CA SER A 134 21.77 -10.72 -12.29
C SER A 134 21.52 -10.31 -10.83
N ASN A 135 22.02 -9.15 -10.39
CA ASN A 135 21.99 -8.70 -8.99
C ASN A 135 21.24 -7.36 -8.83
N ASN A 136 20.12 -7.21 -9.53
CA ASN A 136 19.24 -6.04 -9.36
C ASN A 136 18.50 -6.11 -8.02
N PHE A 137 18.19 -4.94 -7.45
CA PHE A 137 17.22 -4.85 -6.36
C PHE A 137 15.83 -5.06 -6.94
N CYS A 138 15.19 -6.21 -6.71
CA CYS A 138 13.85 -6.50 -7.23
C CYS A 138 12.85 -6.78 -6.12
N VAL A 139 11.71 -6.10 -6.19
CA VAL A 139 10.59 -6.25 -5.25
C VAL A 139 9.39 -6.77 -6.01
N SER A 140 8.88 -7.95 -5.63
CA SER A 140 7.61 -8.48 -6.13
C SER A 140 6.47 -8.22 -5.15
N TYR A 141 5.29 -7.92 -5.67
CA TYR A 141 4.14 -7.56 -4.85
C TYR A 141 2.82 -8.03 -5.46
N ALA A 142 1.85 -8.37 -4.60
CA ALA A 142 0.51 -8.74 -5.04
C ALA A 142 -0.25 -7.49 -5.53
N THR A 143 -0.73 -7.49 -6.78
CA THR A 143 -1.35 -6.30 -7.38
C THR A 143 -2.73 -5.98 -6.83
N ALA A 144 -3.43 -6.97 -6.27
CA ALA A 144 -4.75 -6.80 -5.67
C ALA A 144 -4.78 -5.72 -4.57
N GLY A 145 -3.64 -5.49 -3.89
CA GLY A 145 -3.48 -4.53 -2.79
C GLY A 145 -3.04 -3.12 -3.17
N VAL A 146 -2.71 -2.90 -4.44
CA VAL A 146 -1.90 -1.73 -4.86
C VAL A 146 -2.71 -0.45 -5.14
N LYS A 147 -4.05 -0.49 -5.03
CA LYS A 147 -4.97 0.58 -5.50
C LYS A 147 -4.55 2.00 -5.14
N ASP A 148 -4.34 2.84 -6.16
CA ASP A 148 -4.13 4.30 -6.15
C ASP A 148 -3.26 4.86 -5.00
N LYS A 149 -2.38 4.04 -4.46
CA LYS A 149 -1.45 4.39 -3.39
C LYS A 149 -0.06 4.56 -3.97
N ALA A 150 0.59 5.64 -3.56
CA ALA A 150 2.02 5.79 -3.73
C ALA A 150 2.73 5.11 -2.57
N TYR A 151 3.95 4.62 -2.78
CA TYR A 151 4.74 3.92 -1.77
C TYR A 151 6.10 4.57 -1.64
N ALA A 152 6.55 4.83 -0.42
CA ALA A 152 7.92 5.24 -0.16
C ALA A 152 8.83 4.00 -0.05
N LEU A 153 10.02 4.08 -0.64
CA LEU A 153 11.12 3.16 -0.37
C LEU A 153 12.15 3.90 0.48
N SER A 154 12.43 3.38 1.66
CA SER A 154 13.42 3.94 2.59
C SER A 154 14.43 2.88 3.03
N VAL A 155 15.55 3.34 3.60
CA VAL A 155 16.60 2.50 4.15
C VAL A 155 16.79 2.88 5.61
N THR A 156 16.85 1.93 6.54
CA THR A 156 16.97 2.24 7.98
C THR A 156 18.39 2.38 8.50
N ASN A 157 19.39 2.05 7.69
CA ASN A 157 20.78 2.20 8.09
C ASN A 157 21.09 3.64 8.47
N SER A 158 21.84 3.81 9.55
CA SER A 158 22.20 5.13 10.03
C SER A 158 23.15 5.80 9.04
N ALA A 159 22.68 6.90 8.47
CA ALA A 159 23.52 7.76 7.69
C ALA A 159 24.40 8.61 8.61
N SER A 160 25.64 8.86 8.20
CA SER A 160 26.59 9.71 8.91
C SER A 160 26.95 10.91 8.05
N GLN A 161 27.06 12.08 8.68
CA GLN A 161 27.51 13.28 8.01
C GLN A 161 29.05 13.28 7.94
N GLN A 162 29.61 13.17 6.74
CA GLN A 162 31.04 13.10 6.47
C GLN A 162 31.43 14.13 5.41
N GLY A 163 32.35 15.04 5.71
CA GLY A 163 32.79 16.04 4.74
C GLY A 163 31.65 16.87 4.13
N GLY A 164 30.55 17.09 4.88
CA GLY A 164 29.35 17.79 4.39
C GLY A 164 28.36 16.93 3.58
N ARG A 165 28.62 15.62 3.42
CA ARG A 165 27.78 14.65 2.70
C ARG A 165 27.07 13.73 3.68
N ASN A 166 25.91 13.21 3.29
CA ASN A 166 25.24 12.15 4.03
C ASN A 166 25.61 10.79 3.40
N LEU A 167 26.26 9.90 4.14
CA LEU A 167 26.80 8.64 3.62
C LEU A 167 26.45 7.46 4.56
N PHE A 168 26.27 6.28 3.99
CA PHE A 168 26.31 5.02 4.73
C PHE A 168 27.75 4.57 4.98
N MET A 169 27.94 3.53 5.78
CA MET A 169 29.25 3.12 6.29
C MET A 169 29.41 1.60 6.29
N MET A 170 30.16 1.07 5.32
CA MET A 170 30.63 -0.31 5.40
C MET A 170 31.75 -0.43 6.43
N GLN A 171 31.72 -1.48 7.25
CA GLN A 171 32.62 -1.65 8.38
C GLN A 171 33.62 -2.77 8.13
N ASN A 172 34.85 -2.56 8.63
CA ASN A 172 35.87 -3.59 8.82
C ASN A 172 36.61 -3.31 10.14
N GLY A 173 36.09 -3.83 11.26
CA GLY A 173 36.61 -3.49 12.59
C GLY A 173 36.48 -1.99 12.89
N SER A 174 37.61 -1.30 13.05
CA SER A 174 37.64 0.16 13.21
C SER A 174 37.74 0.93 11.89
N SER A 175 37.98 0.25 10.77
CA SER A 175 38.03 0.85 9.45
C SER A 175 36.62 1.05 8.91
N GLN A 176 36.40 2.23 8.33
CA GLN A 176 35.12 2.62 7.75
C GLN A 176 35.31 2.93 6.28
N LEU A 177 34.39 2.44 5.45
CA LEU A 177 34.33 2.74 4.03
C LEU A 177 33.01 3.48 3.76
N PRO A 178 33.03 4.83 3.73
CA PRO A 178 31.85 5.63 3.44
C PRO A 178 31.35 5.43 2.00
N TYR A 179 30.04 5.40 1.81
CA TYR A 179 29.45 5.27 0.47
C TYR A 179 28.05 5.88 0.37
N ASN A 180 27.62 6.11 -0.86
CA ASN A 180 26.21 6.31 -1.18
C ASN A 180 25.71 5.19 -2.10
N LEU A 181 24.40 4.98 -2.11
CA LEU A 181 23.72 4.01 -2.95
C LEU A 181 22.72 4.73 -3.83
N GLN A 182 22.79 4.50 -5.13
CA GLN A 182 21.77 4.93 -6.07
C GLN A 182 21.10 3.69 -6.66
N LEU A 183 19.79 3.74 -6.83
CA LEU A 183 19.00 2.70 -7.48
C LEU A 183 18.42 3.30 -8.75
N SER A 184 18.90 2.89 -9.92
CA SER A 184 18.36 3.32 -11.21
C SER A 184 17.24 2.37 -11.65
N SER A 185 16.07 2.91 -11.98
CA SER A 185 14.90 2.12 -12.34
C SER A 185 15.07 1.41 -13.68
N ASN A 186 14.70 0.13 -13.73
CA ASN A 186 14.80 -0.69 -14.94
C ASN A 186 13.62 -0.47 -15.91
N ASP A 187 12.57 0.23 -15.48
CA ASP A 187 11.41 0.56 -16.32
C ASP A 187 11.62 1.82 -17.20
N GLY A 188 12.78 2.47 -17.09
CA GLY A 188 13.13 3.68 -17.83
C GLY A 188 12.48 4.97 -17.30
N VAL A 189 11.73 4.90 -16.21
CA VAL A 189 11.11 6.06 -15.55
C VAL A 189 12.07 6.62 -14.51
N THR A 190 12.79 7.69 -14.83
CA THR A 190 13.75 8.34 -13.90
C THR A 190 13.08 8.88 -12.62
N GLY A 191 11.77 9.14 -12.69
CA GLY A 191 10.92 9.41 -11.53
C GLY A 191 10.95 8.29 -10.48
N ASN A 192 11.38 7.08 -10.83
CA ASN A 192 11.48 5.93 -9.94
C ASN A 192 12.91 5.65 -9.45
N ASP A 193 13.90 6.47 -9.81
CA ASP A 193 15.28 6.31 -9.32
C ASP A 193 15.37 6.67 -7.83
N PHE A 194 16.29 6.09 -7.06
CA PHE A 194 16.51 6.50 -5.67
C PHE A 194 17.96 6.85 -5.42
N ASP A 195 18.17 7.83 -4.54
CA ASP A 195 19.48 8.17 -4.01
C ASP A 195 19.42 8.01 -2.49
N PHE A 196 20.34 7.23 -1.94
CA PHE A 196 20.45 6.97 -0.52
C PHE A 196 21.87 7.28 -0.01
N PRO A 197 21.99 7.80 1.21
CA PRO A 197 20.90 8.16 2.11
C PRO A 197 20.20 9.47 1.69
N THR A 198 18.86 9.48 1.69
CA THR A 198 18.05 10.68 1.38
C THR A 198 17.43 11.28 2.65
N ALA A 199 17.35 12.60 2.71
CA ALA A 199 16.62 13.31 3.76
C ALA A 199 15.11 13.41 3.48
N THR A 200 14.69 13.25 2.22
CA THR A 200 13.29 13.38 1.79
C THR A 200 12.79 12.06 1.24
N ALA A 201 11.62 11.62 1.71
CA ALA A 201 10.96 10.45 1.17
C ALA A 201 10.61 10.65 -0.31
N LYS A 202 11.06 9.73 -1.15
CA LYS A 202 10.64 9.64 -2.55
C LYS A 202 9.58 8.54 -2.66
N TYR A 203 8.52 8.83 -3.41
CA TYR A 203 7.39 7.92 -3.58
C TYR A 203 7.31 7.41 -5.02
N ILE A 204 6.93 6.14 -5.16
CA ILE A 204 6.69 5.46 -6.43
C ILE A 204 5.25 4.99 -6.52
N ASN A 205 4.73 4.89 -7.74
CA ASN A 205 3.49 4.21 -8.01
C ASN A 205 3.82 2.80 -8.47
N LEU A 206 3.31 1.80 -7.75
CA LEU A 206 3.49 0.41 -8.13
C LEU A 206 2.57 0.07 -9.32
N SER A 207 3.06 -0.78 -10.22
CA SER A 207 2.31 -1.25 -11.38
C SER A 207 1.14 -2.13 -10.95
N GLN A 208 -0.02 -1.94 -11.58
CA GLN A 208 -1.18 -2.82 -11.38
C GLN A 208 -1.24 -3.96 -12.40
N ALA A 209 -0.33 -3.97 -13.38
CA ALA A 209 -0.24 -5.03 -14.38
C ALA A 209 0.36 -6.29 -13.74
N ALA A 210 -0.50 -7.28 -13.49
CA ALA A 210 -0.10 -8.54 -12.89
C ALA A 210 0.45 -9.52 -13.94
N SER A 211 1.46 -10.29 -13.56
CA SER A 211 1.84 -11.52 -14.26
C SER A 211 0.65 -12.48 -14.29
N SER A 212 0.51 -13.20 -15.41
CA SER A 212 -0.53 -14.21 -15.60
C SER A 212 -0.34 -15.46 -14.73
N VAL A 213 0.86 -15.66 -14.17
CA VAL A 213 1.24 -16.90 -13.47
C VAL A 213 0.95 -16.83 -11.96
N ASP A 214 1.28 -15.73 -11.31
CA ASP A 214 1.22 -15.59 -9.84
C ASP A 214 0.39 -14.38 -9.37
N LYS A 215 -0.19 -13.62 -10.31
CA LYS A 215 -0.92 -12.37 -10.04
C LYS A 215 -0.08 -11.34 -9.28
N ARG A 216 1.25 -11.39 -9.41
CA ARG A 216 2.17 -10.40 -8.85
C ARG A 216 2.73 -9.51 -9.94
N SER A 217 3.16 -8.32 -9.55
CA SER A 217 4.01 -7.47 -10.38
C SER A 217 5.38 -7.36 -9.73
N GLU A 218 6.38 -6.95 -10.50
CA GLU A 218 7.74 -6.77 -10.04
C GLU A 218 8.27 -5.42 -10.51
N MET A 219 9.01 -4.76 -9.64
CA MET A 219 9.83 -3.60 -10.00
C MET A 219 11.27 -3.89 -9.62
N CYS A 220 12.19 -3.52 -10.51
CA CYS A 220 13.61 -3.76 -10.36
C CYS A 220 14.40 -2.48 -10.56
N TRP A 221 15.49 -2.36 -9.80
CA TRP A 221 16.45 -1.29 -9.91
C TRP A 221 17.87 -1.83 -9.99
N THR A 222 18.68 -1.23 -10.86
CA THR A 222 20.12 -1.47 -10.91
C THR A 222 20.84 -0.59 -9.88
N PRO A 223 21.57 -1.19 -8.92
CA PRO A 223 22.32 -0.43 -7.93
C PRO A 223 23.59 0.20 -8.53
N LYS A 224 23.94 1.38 -8.02
CA LYS A 224 25.22 2.06 -8.23
C LYS A 224 25.74 2.49 -6.87
N ILE A 225 26.95 2.10 -6.52
CA ILE A 225 27.56 2.44 -5.24
C ILE A 225 28.76 3.32 -5.51
N ASN A 226 28.78 4.52 -4.93
CA ASN A 226 29.95 5.39 -4.98
C ASN A 226 30.66 5.39 -3.63
N LEU A 227 31.94 5.02 -3.66
CA LEU A 227 32.80 4.89 -2.50
C LEU A 227 33.60 6.17 -2.27
N PHE A 228 33.90 6.43 -1.01
CA PHE A 228 34.78 7.49 -0.54
C PHE A 228 35.73 6.92 0.51
N LYS A 229 36.79 7.66 0.84
CA LYS A 229 37.64 7.37 1.99
C LYS A 229 37.60 8.47 3.03
N ASN A 230 37.87 8.12 4.27
CA ASN A 230 38.16 9.04 5.35
C ASN A 230 39.45 8.60 6.06
N ALA A 231 39.80 9.27 7.17
CA ALA A 231 41.01 8.97 7.92
C ALA A 231 41.08 7.56 8.54
N SER A 232 39.94 6.86 8.70
CA SER A 232 39.92 5.50 9.22
C SER A 232 39.89 4.43 8.13
N THR A 233 39.65 4.79 6.87
CA THR A 233 39.61 3.83 5.76
C THR A 233 40.97 3.19 5.56
N SER A 234 41.05 1.89 5.82
CA SER A 234 42.22 1.05 5.54
C SER A 234 41.89 -0.03 4.50
N GLU A 235 42.90 -0.74 4.03
CA GLU A 235 42.70 -1.94 3.22
C GLU A 235 41.94 -3.03 3.97
N GLY A 236 41.27 -3.92 3.23
CA GLY A 236 40.56 -5.08 3.75
C GLY A 236 39.10 -5.17 3.31
N MET A 237 38.45 -6.26 3.71
CA MET A 237 37.06 -6.54 3.35
C MET A 237 36.10 -5.75 4.24
N HIS A 238 35.37 -4.83 3.63
CA HIS A 238 34.31 -4.06 4.30
C HIS A 238 32.95 -4.64 3.91
N SER A 239 32.03 -4.72 4.86
CA SER A 239 30.66 -5.18 4.59
C SER A 239 29.62 -4.42 5.40
N GLU A 240 28.38 -4.41 4.90
CA GLU A 240 27.21 -3.88 5.59
C GLU A 240 25.95 -4.58 5.06
N THR A 241 24.89 -4.58 5.88
CA THR A 241 23.55 -5.02 5.49
C THR A 241 22.62 -3.82 5.46
N LEU A 242 21.98 -3.56 4.32
CA LEU A 242 20.95 -2.53 4.19
C LEU A 242 19.55 -3.11 4.42
N ASN A 243 18.73 -2.43 5.23
CA ASN A 243 17.33 -2.80 5.42
C ASN A 243 16.41 -1.84 4.68
N PHE A 244 15.71 -2.33 3.67
CA PHE A 244 14.75 -1.57 2.89
C PHE A 244 13.35 -1.67 3.51
N ILE A 245 12.65 -0.55 3.62
CA ILE A 245 11.26 -0.46 4.09
C ILE A 245 10.40 0.13 2.99
N ILE A 246 9.24 -0.50 2.77
CA ILE A 246 8.21 0.00 1.87
C ILE A 246 7.03 0.47 2.72
N THR A 247 6.62 1.73 2.56
CA THR A 247 5.54 2.33 3.35
C THR A 247 4.51 2.98 2.43
N PRO A 248 3.21 2.65 2.52
CA PRO A 248 2.19 3.34 1.76
C PRO A 248 2.11 4.81 2.17
N LYS A 249 1.86 5.70 1.21
CA LYS A 249 1.53 7.09 1.46
C LYS A 249 0.13 7.16 2.09
N ALA A 250 0.06 7.75 3.29
CA ALA A 250 -1.19 8.04 3.99
C ALA A 250 -2.00 9.11 3.26
#